data_AF-C0R8M3-F1
#
_entry.id   AF-C0R8M3-F1
#
_cell.length_a   1.000
_cell.length_b   1.000
_cell.length_c   1.000
_cell.angle_alpha   90.00
_cell.angle_beta   90.00
_cell.angle_gamma   90.00
#
_symmetry.space_group_name_H-M   'P 1'
#
loop_
_entity.id
_entity.type
_entity.pdbx_description
1 polymer ?
#
loop_
_entity_poly.entity_id
_entity_poly.type
_entity_poly.pdbx_seq_one_letter_code
_entity_poly.pdbx_strand_id
1 'polypeptide(L)'
;MSSLLEKLRNKKNNIEKRIIFNRIEEVNSRKIYCTKIFKHLVGFKITNKGERLRLTFQKFNNTEDFLFFNLFPLKEDDKFLEIRYRHDILDKPFFLKKENNKTYAIKKLYYIEFAFKNGSIKAYVQSLRTLLRKNKENTEYYQFNLSHLKKMEKKVYEFYNKKLKDEGVINKWIKKNQL
;
A
#
# COMPACT_ATOMS: atom_id res chain seq x y z
N MET A 1 -28.50 -23.63 -20.61
CA MET A 1 -28.55 -22.50 -19.65
C MET A 1 -27.38 -22.45 -18.65
N SER A 2 -26.49 -23.45 -18.55
CA SER A 2 -25.39 -23.49 -17.58
C SER A 2 -24.17 -22.59 -17.92
N SER A 3 -23.80 -22.44 -19.20
CA SER A 3 -22.56 -21.75 -19.58
C SER A 3 -22.58 -20.23 -19.38
N LEU A 4 -23.77 -19.62 -19.37
CA LEU A 4 -23.95 -18.17 -19.21
C LEU A 4 -23.85 -17.77 -17.73
N LEU A 5 -24.46 -18.56 -16.84
CA LEU A 5 -24.34 -18.42 -15.38
C LEU A 5 -22.90 -18.63 -14.91
N GLU A 6 -22.20 -19.60 -15.48
CA GLU A 6 -20.79 -19.88 -15.15
C GLU A 6 -19.86 -18.74 -15.60
N LYS A 7 -20.07 -18.19 -16.80
CA LYS A 7 -19.37 -16.98 -17.28
C LYS A 7 -19.63 -15.76 -16.39
N LEU A 8 -20.88 -15.55 -15.97
CA LEU A 8 -21.25 -14.45 -15.07
C LEU A 8 -20.61 -14.61 -13.68
N ARG A 9 -20.60 -15.81 -13.12
CA ARG A 9 -19.95 -16.14 -11.85
C ARG A 9 -18.43 -15.93 -11.92
N ASN A 10 -17.78 -16.39 -13.00
CA ASN A 10 -16.35 -16.18 -13.22
C ASN A 10 -16.00 -14.70 -13.40
N LYS A 11 -16.85 -13.95 -14.11
CA LYS A 11 -16.71 -12.49 -14.25
C LYS A 11 -16.84 -11.78 -12.90
N LYS A 12 -17.83 -12.14 -12.09
CA LYS A 12 -18.03 -11.61 -10.73
C LYS A 12 -16.83 -11.91 -9.82
N ASN A 13 -16.37 -13.16 -9.81
CA ASN A 13 -15.19 -13.58 -9.04
C ASN A 13 -13.92 -12.84 -9.47
N ASN A 14 -13.73 -12.62 -10.78
CA ASN A 14 -12.61 -11.85 -11.30
C ASN A 14 -12.69 -10.37 -10.92
N ILE A 15 -13.89 -9.80 -10.87
CA ILE A 15 -14.12 -8.43 -10.38
C ILE A 15 -13.76 -8.35 -8.89
N GLU A 16 -14.30 -9.23 -8.05
CA GLU A 16 -14.03 -9.26 -6.60
C GLU A 16 -12.53 -9.46 -6.27
N LYS A 17 -11.84 -10.32 -7.04
CA LYS A 17 -10.38 -10.50 -6.94
C LYS A 17 -9.60 -9.22 -7.21
N ARG A 18 -10.11 -8.34 -8.08
CA ARG A 18 -9.48 -7.06 -8.47
C ARG A 18 -9.88 -5.87 -7.59
N ILE A 19 -10.87 -6.03 -6.71
CA ILE A 19 -11.23 -4.96 -5.76
C ILE A 19 -10.07 -4.76 -4.79
N ILE A 20 -9.49 -3.55 -4.86
CA ILE A 20 -8.34 -3.14 -4.05
C ILE A 20 -8.75 -2.40 -2.80
N PHE A 21 -9.75 -1.54 -2.91
CA PHE A 21 -10.24 -0.73 -1.79
C PHE A 21 -11.23 -1.55 -0.98
N ASN A 22 -10.95 -1.70 0.30
CA ASN A 22 -11.77 -2.47 1.23
C ASN A 22 -12.81 -1.60 1.93
N ARG A 23 -12.46 -0.34 2.23
CA ARG A 23 -13.34 0.63 2.88
C ARG A 23 -13.02 2.05 2.40
N ILE A 24 -14.01 2.92 2.50
CA ILE A 24 -13.84 4.37 2.35
C ILE A 24 -14.32 4.97 3.66
N GLU A 25 -13.49 5.76 4.31
CA GLU A 25 -13.85 6.52 5.51
C GLU A 25 -14.12 7.97 5.10
N GLU A 26 -15.00 8.64 5.82
CA GLU A 26 -15.24 10.08 5.67
C GLU A 26 -15.00 10.77 7.01
N VAL A 27 -14.05 11.69 7.04
CA VAL A 27 -13.66 12.43 8.24
C VAL A 27 -13.56 13.90 7.88
N ASN A 28 -14.37 14.76 8.51
CA ASN A 28 -14.42 16.20 8.23
C ASN A 28 -14.56 16.51 6.72
N SER A 29 -15.49 15.81 6.04
CA SER A 29 -15.72 15.90 4.59
C SER A 29 -14.53 15.49 3.70
N ARG A 30 -13.48 14.89 4.27
CA ARG A 30 -12.35 14.31 3.54
C ARG A 30 -12.56 12.81 3.37
N LYS A 31 -12.37 12.31 2.14
CA LYS A 31 -12.47 10.88 1.84
C LYS A 31 -11.13 10.19 2.01
N ILE A 32 -11.12 9.08 2.75
CA ILE A 32 -9.94 8.25 2.98
C ILE A 32 -10.20 6.88 2.36
N TYR A 33 -9.49 6.57 1.29
CA TYR A 33 -9.60 5.30 0.59
C TYR A 33 -8.63 4.28 1.22
N CYS A 34 -9.17 3.23 1.82
CA CYS A 34 -8.39 2.21 2.50
C CYS A 34 -8.28 0.95 1.64
N THR A 35 -7.06 0.50 1.36
CA THR A 35 -6.84 -0.72 0.58
C THR A 35 -7.10 -1.98 1.42
N LYS A 36 -7.16 -3.14 0.75
CA LYS A 36 -6.84 -4.42 1.37
C LYS A 36 -5.38 -4.43 1.83
N ILE A 37 -5.04 -5.39 2.69
CA ILE A 37 -3.65 -5.58 3.12
C ILE A 37 -2.84 -6.18 1.96
N PHE A 38 -1.70 -5.57 1.66
CA PHE A 38 -0.71 -6.08 0.73
C PHE A 38 0.48 -6.68 1.47
N LYS A 39 1.21 -7.59 0.81
CA LYS A 39 2.46 -8.13 1.35
C LYS A 39 3.57 -7.09 1.26
N HIS A 40 3.86 -6.62 0.05
CA HIS A 40 4.87 -5.60 -0.22
C HIS A 40 4.60 -4.88 -1.57
N LEU A 41 5.25 -3.72 -1.74
CA LEU A 41 5.28 -2.99 -3.01
C LEU A 41 6.24 -3.68 -3.98
N VAL A 42 5.78 -3.92 -5.21
CA VAL A 42 6.52 -4.65 -6.25
C VAL A 42 6.97 -3.72 -7.37
N GLY A 43 6.19 -2.68 -7.67
CA GLY A 43 6.56 -1.74 -8.72
C GLY A 43 5.71 -0.48 -8.75
N PHE A 44 6.17 0.49 -9.51
CA PHE A 44 5.48 1.76 -9.73
C PHE A 44 5.88 2.31 -11.09
N LYS A 45 4.91 2.86 -11.83
CA LYS A 45 5.17 3.43 -13.15
C LYS A 45 4.18 4.52 -13.52
N ILE A 46 4.66 5.50 -14.28
CA ILE A 46 3.80 6.51 -14.90
C ILE A 46 3.10 5.86 -16.10
N THR A 47 1.80 6.10 -16.22
CA THR A 47 0.90 5.53 -17.24
C THR A 47 0.04 6.64 -17.83
N ASN A 48 -0.77 6.31 -18.83
CA ASN A 48 -1.71 7.23 -19.47
C ASN A 48 -1.03 8.53 -19.93
N LYS A 49 0.00 8.40 -20.78
CA LYS A 49 0.75 9.54 -21.36
C LYS A 49 1.30 10.54 -20.33
N GLY A 50 1.60 10.10 -19.11
CA GLY A 50 2.13 10.99 -18.07
C GLY A 50 1.13 11.39 -17.00
N GLU A 51 -0.15 11.02 -17.13
CA GLU A 51 -1.21 11.56 -16.28
C GLU A 51 -1.45 10.78 -14.99
N ARG A 52 -1.00 9.52 -14.91
CA ARG A 52 -1.32 8.63 -13.78
C ARG A 52 -0.10 7.87 -13.28
N LEU A 53 0.14 7.94 -11.97
CA LEU A 53 1.14 7.11 -11.31
C LEU A 53 0.49 5.83 -10.76
N ARG A 54 0.83 4.68 -11.33
CA ARG A 54 0.38 3.36 -10.90
C ARG A 54 1.32 2.80 -9.83
N LEU A 55 0.76 2.24 -8.77
CA LEU A 55 1.46 1.45 -7.75
C LEU A 55 0.98 0.00 -7.81
N THR A 56 1.91 -0.95 -7.83
CA THR A 56 1.64 -2.39 -7.91
C THR A 56 2.18 -3.08 -6.66
N PHE A 57 1.35 -3.91 -6.05
CA PHE A 57 1.63 -4.63 -4.82
C PHE A 57 1.37 -6.13 -4.99
N GLN A 58 2.13 -6.95 -4.25
CA GLN A 58 1.84 -8.38 -4.11
C GLN A 58 0.72 -8.56 -3.08
N LYS A 59 -0.22 -9.46 -3.37
CA LYS A 59 -1.31 -9.81 -2.46
C LYS A 59 -0.77 -10.46 -1.17
N PHE A 60 -1.45 -10.22 -0.06
CA PHE A 60 -0.99 -10.64 1.28
C PHE A 60 -0.83 -12.17 1.43
N ASN A 61 -1.80 -12.95 0.94
CA ASN A 61 -1.85 -14.42 1.08
C ASN A 61 -1.65 -15.19 -0.24
N ASN A 62 -1.21 -14.54 -1.32
CA ASN A 62 -0.92 -15.21 -2.58
C ASN A 62 0.30 -14.56 -3.23
N THR A 63 1.32 -15.37 -3.51
CA THR A 63 2.58 -14.93 -4.14
C THR A 63 2.45 -14.66 -5.63
N GLU A 64 1.46 -15.24 -6.30
CA GLU A 64 1.28 -15.13 -7.76
C GLU A 64 0.38 -13.95 -8.16
N ASP A 65 -0.48 -13.48 -7.24
CA ASP A 65 -1.42 -12.40 -7.51
C ASP A 65 -0.80 -11.02 -7.23
N PHE A 66 -0.87 -10.14 -8.24
CA PHE A 66 -0.54 -8.72 -8.12
C PHE A 66 -1.78 -7.85 -8.25
N LEU A 67 -1.84 -6.79 -7.45
CA LEU A 67 -2.90 -5.79 -7.48
C LEU A 67 -2.30 -4.41 -7.66
N PHE A 68 -2.98 -3.54 -8.39
CA PHE A 68 -2.48 -2.19 -8.66
C PHE A 68 -3.59 -1.14 -8.61
N PHE A 69 -3.29 0.03 -8.09
CA PHE A 69 -4.14 1.20 -8.19
C PHE A 69 -3.34 2.39 -8.72
N ASN A 70 -4.04 3.39 -9.26
CA ASN A 70 -3.41 4.64 -9.63
C ASN A 70 -3.63 5.66 -8.51
N LEU A 71 -2.62 6.48 -8.24
CA LEU A 71 -2.81 7.71 -7.48
C LEU A 71 -3.62 8.73 -8.30
N PHE A 72 -4.14 9.76 -7.64
CA PHE A 72 -4.94 10.80 -8.30
C PHE A 72 -4.13 11.49 -9.40
N PRO A 73 -4.73 11.72 -10.58
CA PRO A 73 -4.04 12.31 -11.72
C PRO A 73 -3.68 13.78 -11.48
N LEU A 74 -2.75 14.30 -12.29
CA LEU A 74 -2.29 15.70 -12.20
C LEU A 74 -3.37 16.74 -12.58
N LYS A 75 -4.43 16.30 -13.28
CA LYS A 75 -5.49 17.16 -13.81
C LYS A 75 -6.62 17.44 -12.82
N GLU A 76 -6.60 16.80 -11.65
CA GLU A 76 -7.60 17.03 -10.61
C GLU A 76 -7.17 18.19 -9.70
N ASP A 77 -8.13 18.97 -9.21
CA ASP A 77 -7.88 20.05 -8.25
C ASP A 77 -7.40 19.55 -6.87
N ASP A 78 -7.34 18.24 -6.69
CA ASP A 78 -6.89 17.61 -5.45
C ASP A 78 -5.35 17.54 -5.39
N LYS A 79 -4.75 18.60 -4.85
CA LYS A 79 -3.29 18.72 -4.74
C LYS A 79 -2.71 17.66 -3.81
N PHE A 80 -1.75 16.88 -4.31
CA PHE A 80 -0.89 16.04 -3.48
C PHE A 80 -0.19 16.89 -2.40
N LEU A 81 -0.14 16.37 -1.17
CA LEU A 81 0.48 17.04 -0.02
C LEU A 81 1.80 16.37 0.33
N GLU A 82 1.76 15.10 0.73
CA GLU A 82 2.92 14.35 1.22
C GLU A 82 2.63 12.84 1.29
N ILE A 83 3.70 12.06 1.47
CA ILE A 83 3.62 10.67 1.94
C ILE A 83 3.78 10.65 3.45
N ARG A 84 2.99 9.81 4.15
CA ARG A 84 3.20 9.52 5.58
C ARG A 84 3.22 8.01 5.81
N TYR A 85 4.00 7.55 6.78
CA TYR A 85 3.96 6.17 7.24
C TYR A 85 3.35 6.14 8.63
N ARG A 86 2.35 5.28 8.81
CA ARG A 86 1.56 5.22 10.05
C ARG A 86 1.09 3.78 10.29
N HIS A 87 0.36 3.59 11.37
CA HIS A 87 -0.32 2.33 11.66
C HIS A 87 -1.68 2.58 12.30
N ASP A 88 -2.62 1.71 12.00
CA ASP A 88 -3.88 1.59 12.74
C ASP A 88 -3.70 0.50 13.80
N ILE A 89 -4.23 0.73 14.99
CA ILE A 89 -4.35 -0.29 16.04
C ILE A 89 -5.66 -1.04 15.79
N LEU A 90 -5.61 -2.37 15.88
CA LEU A 90 -6.80 -3.20 15.74
C LEU A 90 -7.44 -3.46 17.09
N ASP A 91 -8.76 -3.26 17.17
CA ASP A 91 -9.56 -3.60 18.36
C ASP A 91 -9.44 -5.08 18.74
N LYS A 92 -9.34 -5.95 17.72
CA LYS A 92 -9.06 -7.38 17.86
C LYS A 92 -7.87 -7.77 16.99
N PRO A 93 -6.86 -8.48 17.53
CA PRO A 93 -5.76 -8.97 16.71
C PRO A 93 -6.27 -9.95 15.65
N PHE A 94 -5.72 -9.88 14.44
CA PHE A 94 -5.91 -10.96 13.47
C PHE A 94 -4.70 -11.91 13.51
N PHE A 95 -4.96 -13.19 13.31
CA PHE A 95 -3.96 -14.24 13.43
C PHE A 95 -3.49 -14.68 12.05
N LEU A 96 -2.18 -14.55 11.80
CA LEU A 96 -1.53 -15.04 10.59
C LEU A 96 -0.90 -16.40 10.87
N LYS A 97 -1.44 -17.47 10.27
CA LYS A 97 -0.81 -18.79 10.26
C LYS A 97 0.28 -18.81 9.19
N LYS A 98 1.48 -19.24 9.56
CA LYS A 98 2.57 -19.58 8.63
C LYS A 98 2.68 -21.08 8.43
N GLU A 99 3.37 -21.48 7.36
CA GLU A 99 3.61 -22.88 6.97
C GLU A 99 4.15 -23.75 8.13
N ASN A 100 4.95 -23.19 9.05
CA ASN A 100 5.52 -23.93 10.18
C ASN A 100 4.56 -24.08 11.39
N ASN A 101 3.23 -24.03 11.20
CA ASN A 101 2.20 -23.99 12.25
C ASN A 101 2.32 -22.82 13.26
N LYS A 102 3.24 -21.88 13.04
CA LYS A 102 3.42 -20.68 13.87
C LYS A 102 2.31 -19.68 13.56
N THR A 103 1.60 -19.28 14.61
CA THR A 103 0.55 -18.27 14.52
C THR A 103 1.05 -16.95 15.08
N TYR A 104 0.96 -15.88 14.30
CA TYR A 104 1.35 -14.54 14.72
C TYR A 104 0.11 -13.67 14.94
N ALA A 105 -0.03 -13.13 16.14
CA ALA A 105 -1.03 -12.11 16.43
C ALA A 105 -0.58 -10.75 15.85
N ILE A 106 -1.35 -10.20 14.94
CA ILE A 106 -1.10 -8.87 14.38
C ILE A 106 -2.09 -7.90 15.01
N LYS A 107 -1.56 -6.99 15.83
CA LYS A 107 -2.30 -5.93 16.54
C LYS A 107 -2.23 -4.56 15.85
N LYS A 108 -1.28 -4.38 14.92
CA LYS A 108 -1.02 -3.12 14.22
C LYS A 108 -0.97 -3.35 12.72
N LEU A 109 -1.73 -2.56 11.97
CA LEU A 109 -1.70 -2.53 10.51
C LEU A 109 -0.94 -1.31 10.05
N TYR A 110 0.25 -1.53 9.51
CA TYR A 110 1.09 -0.47 8.96
C TYR A 110 0.65 -0.10 7.55
N TYR A 111 0.69 1.18 7.23
CA TYR A 111 0.28 1.70 5.93
C TYR A 111 1.12 2.88 5.46
N ILE A 112 1.10 3.07 4.14
CA ILE A 112 1.57 4.25 3.44
C ILE A 112 0.34 5.13 3.17
N GLU A 113 0.35 6.36 3.66
CA GLU A 113 -0.66 7.37 3.41
C GLU A 113 -0.18 8.27 2.27
N PHE A 114 -0.93 8.33 1.18
CA PHE A 114 -0.77 9.36 0.16
C PHE A 114 -1.79 10.44 0.46
N ALA A 115 -1.33 11.55 1.03
CA ALA A 115 -2.20 12.65 1.44
C ALA A 115 -2.41 13.63 0.28
N PHE A 116 -3.67 14.02 0.08
CA PHE A 116 -4.10 15.02 -0.90
C PHE A 116 -4.89 16.13 -0.18
N LYS A 117 -5.29 17.20 -0.86
CA LYS A 117 -6.04 18.31 -0.27
C LYS A 117 -7.42 17.86 0.23
N ASN A 118 -8.13 17.07 -0.55
CA ASN A 118 -9.53 16.67 -0.34
C ASN A 118 -9.66 15.24 0.22
N GLY A 119 -8.55 14.50 0.31
CA GLY A 119 -8.60 13.12 0.76
C GLY A 119 -7.24 12.49 1.02
N SER A 120 -7.23 11.17 1.16
CA SER A 120 -6.00 10.37 1.21
C SER A 120 -6.25 8.93 0.76
N ILE A 121 -5.16 8.24 0.40
CA ILE A 121 -5.18 6.79 0.19
C ILE A 121 -4.31 6.15 1.28
N LYS A 122 -4.90 5.27 2.09
CA LYS A 122 -4.19 4.40 3.03
C LYS A 122 -3.91 3.04 2.37
N ALA A 123 -2.68 2.83 1.96
CA ALA A 123 -2.20 1.56 1.42
C ALA A 123 -1.58 0.69 2.51
N TYR A 124 -2.29 -0.33 2.98
CA TYR A 124 -1.81 -1.24 4.03
C TYR A 124 -0.77 -2.21 3.48
N VAL A 125 0.41 -2.25 4.11
CA VAL A 125 1.55 -3.03 3.63
C VAL A 125 2.23 -3.75 4.79
N GLN A 126 2.21 -5.09 4.75
CA GLN A 126 2.78 -5.93 5.80
C GLN A 126 4.29 -5.73 5.97
N SER A 127 5.03 -5.56 4.87
CA SER A 127 6.48 -5.46 4.89
C SER A 127 7.01 -4.22 5.62
N LEU A 128 6.18 -3.17 5.81
CA LEU A 128 6.53 -2.02 6.65
C LEU A 128 6.86 -2.44 8.09
N ARG A 129 6.18 -3.46 8.64
CA ARG A 129 6.50 -4.00 9.96
C ARG A 129 7.91 -4.60 10.00
N THR A 130 8.36 -5.22 8.92
CA THR A 130 9.72 -5.77 8.84
C THR A 130 10.76 -4.66 8.88
N LEU A 131 10.46 -3.51 8.27
CA LEU A 131 11.37 -2.36 8.26
C LEU A 131 11.58 -1.72 9.64
N LEU A 132 10.68 -1.98 10.58
CA LEU A 132 10.85 -1.51 11.96
C LEU A 132 11.72 -2.44 12.81
N ARG A 133 12.00 -3.68 12.37
CA ARG A 133 12.72 -4.66 13.18
C ARG A 133 14.21 -4.57 12.94
N LYS A 134 14.95 -4.02 13.91
CA LYS A 134 16.40 -3.82 13.78
C LYS A 134 17.15 -5.11 13.44
N ASN A 135 16.75 -6.23 14.06
CA ASN A 135 17.35 -7.54 13.79
C ASN A 135 17.08 -8.13 12.40
N LYS A 136 16.36 -7.42 11.52
CA LYS A 136 16.09 -7.83 10.14
C LYS A 136 16.77 -6.95 9.09
N GLU A 137 17.50 -5.91 9.49
CA GLU A 137 18.15 -4.96 8.58
C GLU A 137 19.06 -5.64 7.54
N ASN A 138 19.80 -6.68 7.94
CA ASN A 138 20.73 -7.37 7.04
C ASN A 138 20.07 -8.39 6.11
N THR A 139 18.74 -8.58 6.18
CA THR A 139 18.05 -9.55 5.32
C THR A 139 17.80 -8.96 3.93
N GLU A 140 17.95 -9.78 2.89
CA GLU A 140 17.63 -9.38 1.50
C GLU A 140 16.22 -8.82 1.39
N TYR A 141 15.26 -9.44 2.06
CA TYR A 141 13.88 -8.97 2.07
C TYR A 141 13.75 -7.57 2.66
N TYR A 142 14.46 -7.25 3.74
CA TYR A 142 14.46 -5.90 4.31
C TYR A 142 15.03 -4.88 3.32
N GLN A 143 16.21 -5.16 2.75
CA GLN A 143 16.90 -4.27 1.83
C GLN A 143 16.11 -4.04 0.54
N PHE A 144 15.48 -5.11 0.01
CA PHE A 144 14.56 -5.04 -1.11
C PHE A 144 13.40 -4.08 -0.82
N ASN A 145 12.72 -4.25 0.32
CA ASN A 145 11.57 -3.41 0.68
C ASN A 145 11.96 -1.95 0.90
N LEU A 146 13.05 -1.70 1.62
CA LEU A 146 13.51 -0.35 1.89
C LEU A 146 13.89 0.38 0.60
N SER A 147 14.67 -0.27 -0.28
CA SER A 147 15.09 0.31 -1.54
C SER A 147 13.90 0.59 -2.48
N HIS A 148 12.92 -0.31 -2.56
CA HIS A 148 11.71 -0.12 -3.38
C HIS A 148 10.86 1.04 -2.87
N LEU A 149 10.68 1.16 -1.55
CA LEU A 149 9.93 2.26 -0.97
C LEU A 149 10.62 3.61 -1.17
N LYS A 150 11.95 3.69 -0.99
CA LYS A 150 12.71 4.91 -1.27
C LYS A 150 12.58 5.37 -2.73
N LYS A 151 12.71 4.43 -3.67
CA LYS A 151 12.54 4.74 -5.10
C LYS A 151 11.10 5.16 -5.41
N MET A 152 10.10 4.53 -4.78
CA MET A 152 8.69 4.91 -4.90
C MET A 152 8.42 6.32 -4.36
N GLU A 153 8.91 6.65 -3.17
CA GLU A 153 8.78 7.99 -2.60
C GLU A 153 9.31 9.05 -3.56
N LYS A 154 10.55 8.88 -4.01
CA LYS A 154 11.18 9.79 -4.97
C LYS A 154 10.30 9.96 -6.21
N LYS A 155 9.80 8.84 -6.77
CA LYS A 155 8.98 8.87 -7.98
C LYS A 155 7.63 9.56 -7.78
N VAL A 156 6.98 9.38 -6.62
CA VAL A 156 5.72 10.05 -6.29
C VAL A 156 5.93 11.55 -6.15
N TYR A 157 6.97 11.98 -5.44
CA TYR A 157 7.27 13.39 -5.29
C TYR A 157 7.60 14.04 -6.64
N GLU A 158 8.44 13.40 -7.46
CA GLU A 158 8.73 13.85 -8.83
C GLU A 158 7.47 13.95 -9.69
N PHE A 159 6.59 12.93 -9.64
CA PHE A 159 5.35 12.91 -10.41
C PHE A 159 4.46 14.10 -10.09
N TYR A 160 4.34 14.50 -8.82
CA TYR A 160 3.58 15.67 -8.39
C TYR A 160 4.39 16.98 -8.35
N ASN A 161 5.55 17.03 -9.02
CA ASN A 161 6.45 18.18 -9.06
C ASN A 161 6.78 18.77 -7.67
N LYS A 162 7.03 17.89 -6.70
CA LYS A 162 7.47 18.25 -5.34
C LYS A 162 8.89 17.77 -5.08
N LYS A 163 9.61 18.50 -4.23
CA LYS A 163 10.91 18.09 -3.73
C LYS A 163 10.73 17.15 -2.52
N LEU A 164 11.35 15.98 -2.58
CA LEU A 164 11.54 15.12 -1.41
C LEU A 164 12.60 15.76 -0.51
N LYS A 165 12.34 15.87 0.79
CA LYS A 165 13.28 16.47 1.76
C LYS A 165 14.24 15.40 2.32
N ASP A 166 15.49 15.81 2.57
CA ASP A 166 16.51 15.08 3.34
C ASP A 166 16.67 13.59 2.94
N GLU A 167 16.77 12.72 3.93
CA GLU A 167 16.93 11.26 3.83
C GLU A 167 15.67 10.49 3.37
N GLY A 168 14.58 11.18 3.03
CA GLY A 168 13.28 10.56 2.69
C GLY A 168 12.39 10.28 3.92
N VAL A 169 11.08 10.18 3.71
CA VAL A 169 10.09 10.09 4.80
C VAL A 169 10.19 8.74 5.50
N ILE A 170 10.43 7.68 4.75
CA ILE A 170 10.56 6.31 5.25
C ILE A 170 11.72 6.16 6.23
N ASN A 171 12.88 6.78 5.97
CA ASN A 171 14.04 6.69 6.85
C ASN A 171 13.77 7.35 8.21
N LYS A 172 13.20 8.56 8.19
CA LYS A 172 12.79 9.27 9.41
C LYS A 172 11.77 8.45 10.20
N TRP A 173 10.82 7.84 9.50
CA TRP A 173 9.80 7.02 10.13
C TRP A 173 10.38 5.76 10.79
N ILE A 174 11.27 5.02 10.10
CA ILE A 174 11.92 3.82 10.65
C ILE A 174 12.72 4.18 11.91
N LYS A 175 13.56 5.22 11.85
CA LYS A 175 14.35 5.68 13.00
C LYS A 175 13.50 5.98 14.23
N LYS A 176 12.33 6.60 14.04
CA LYS A 176 11.41 6.96 15.13
C LYS A 176 10.63 5.77 15.70
N ASN A 177 10.44 4.69 14.93
CA ASN A 177 9.51 3.61 15.27
C ASN A 177 10.20 2.24 15.35
N GLN A 178 11.53 2.21 15.54
CA GLN A 178 12.30 0.98 15.60
C GLN A 178 11.81 0.08 16.77
N LEU A 179 11.65 -1.21 16.48
CA LEU A 179 11.20 -2.28 17.37
C LEU A 179 12.35 -3.21 17.76
#